data_AF-A0A2T3FPS8-F1
#
_entry.id   AF-A0A2T3FPS8-F1
#
_cell.length_a   1.000
_cell.length_b   1.000
_cell.length_c   1.000
_cell.angle_alpha   90.00
_cell.angle_beta   90.00
_cell.angle_gamma   90.00
#
_symmetry.space_group_name_H-M   'P 1'
#
loop_
_entity.id
_entity.type
_entity.pdbx_description
1 polymer ?
#
loop_
_entity_poly.entity_id
_entity_poly.type
_entity_poly.pdbx_seq_one_letter_code
_entity_poly.pdbx_strand_id
1 'polypeptide(L)'
;MFAGSYEGLRENRKIETESFMMAATFTRANIRREDLPEGDEINMCKAMDQLFQRFENQGMEKGETIGFEKGKLNSLKELLKVKLGTLSSPLEKQLTNTSLEKLNVLTLNIFNINSEEDVLKIIN
;
A
#
# COMPACT_ATOMS: atom_id res chain seq x y z
N MET A 1 10.91 -50.11 4.82
CA MET A 1 10.20 -48.83 4.60
C MET A 1 10.10 -48.17 5.97
N PHE A 2 10.78 -47.05 6.23
CA PHE A 2 10.66 -46.35 7.52
C PHE A 2 9.20 -45.89 7.65
N ALA A 3 8.48 -46.41 8.64
CA ALA A 3 7.16 -45.95 9.00
C ALA A 3 7.31 -44.58 9.68
N GLY A 4 7.47 -43.53 8.88
CA GLY A 4 7.46 -42.17 9.38
C GLY A 4 6.10 -41.90 10.03
N SER A 5 6.11 -41.62 11.33
CA SER A 5 4.90 -41.21 12.05
C SER A 5 4.45 -39.86 11.50
N TYR A 6 3.28 -39.81 10.88
CA TYR A 6 2.66 -38.57 10.40
C TYR A 6 2.42 -37.58 11.56
N GLU A 7 2.20 -38.09 12.78
CA GLU A 7 2.11 -37.29 14.01
C GLU A 7 3.47 -36.65 14.37
N GLY A 8 4.58 -37.38 14.28
CA GLY A 8 5.92 -36.81 14.52
C GLY A 8 6.31 -35.74 13.51
N LEU A 9 5.88 -35.88 12.25
CA LEU A 9 6.02 -34.82 11.22
C LEU A 9 5.14 -33.59 11.50
N ARG A 10 4.09 -33.73 12.31
CA ARG A 10 3.20 -32.64 12.73
C ARG A 10 3.78 -31.87 13.92
N GLU A 11 4.45 -32.56 14.84
CA GLU A 11 5.21 -31.94 15.94
C GLU A 11 6.43 -31.16 15.41
N ASN A 12 7.15 -31.70 14.42
CA ASN A 12 8.29 -31.03 13.77
C ASN A 12 7.93 -29.77 12.94
N ARG A 13 6.64 -29.41 12.84
CA ARG A 13 6.17 -28.19 12.17
C ARG A 13 5.90 -27.04 13.14
N LYS A 14 6.26 -27.22 14.41
CA LYS A 14 6.21 -26.18 15.42
C LYS A 14 7.57 -25.51 15.58
N ILE A 15 7.57 -24.19 15.72
CA ILE A 15 8.75 -23.39 16.03
C ILE A 15 8.42 -22.49 17.22
N GLU A 16 9.40 -22.20 18.07
CA GLU A 16 9.21 -21.18 19.09
C GLU A 16 9.00 -19.81 18.47
N THR A 17 8.07 -19.03 19.02
CA THR A 17 7.77 -17.67 18.55
C THR A 17 9.01 -16.79 18.50
N GLU A 18 9.89 -16.90 19.50
CA GLU A 18 11.14 -16.14 19.55
C GLU A 18 12.12 -16.55 18.45
N SER A 19 12.24 -17.85 18.18
CA SER A 19 13.08 -18.37 17.10
C SER A 19 12.59 -17.87 15.74
N PHE A 20 11.28 -17.80 15.54
CA PHE A 20 10.69 -17.23 14.32
C PHE A 20 10.94 -15.72 14.20
N MET A 21 10.72 -14.95 15.28
CA MET A 21 10.94 -13.50 15.33
C MET A 21 12.41 -13.15 15.09
N MET A 22 13.32 -13.96 15.63
CA MET A 22 14.75 -13.83 15.38
C MET A 22 15.08 -14.04 13.89
N ALA A 23 14.52 -15.08 13.27
CA ALA A 23 14.69 -15.33 11.83
C ALA A 23 14.11 -14.20 10.96
N ALA A 24 12.94 -13.67 11.31
CA ALA A 24 12.34 -12.51 10.65
C ALA A 24 13.26 -11.29 10.74
N THR A 25 13.87 -11.05 11.90
CA THR A 25 14.82 -9.95 12.10
C THR A 25 16.09 -10.13 11.26
N PHE A 26 16.68 -11.33 11.26
CA PHE A 26 17.88 -11.63 10.46
C PHE A 26 17.65 -11.48 8.96
N THR A 27 16.48 -11.89 8.48
CA THR A 27 16.09 -11.75 7.07
C THR A 27 15.57 -10.36 6.71
N ARG A 28 15.49 -9.45 7.70
CA ARG A 28 14.90 -8.10 7.56
C ARG A 28 13.45 -8.14 7.05
N ALA A 29 12.72 -9.21 7.38
CA ALA A 29 11.30 -9.29 7.12
C ALA A 29 10.53 -8.37 8.07
N ASN A 30 9.61 -7.55 7.55
CA ASN A 30 8.79 -6.64 8.34
C ASN A 30 7.62 -7.38 9.02
N ILE A 31 7.96 -8.31 9.92
CA ILE A 31 7.02 -9.14 10.66
C ILE A 31 7.06 -8.70 12.13
N ARG A 32 5.89 -8.38 12.68
CA ARG A 32 5.65 -8.04 14.08
C ARG A 32 5.03 -9.21 14.80
N ARG A 33 5.11 -9.23 16.13
CA ARG A 33 4.52 -10.30 16.96
C ARG A 33 3.00 -10.41 16.77
N GLU A 34 2.34 -9.27 16.57
CA GLU A 34 0.91 -9.16 16.23
C GLU A 34 0.52 -9.87 14.93
N ASP A 35 1.49 -10.07 14.02
CA ASP A 35 1.24 -10.74 12.74
C ASP A 35 1.31 -12.27 12.84
N LEU A 36 1.66 -12.80 14.02
CA LEU A 36 1.84 -14.23 14.27
C LEU A 36 0.70 -14.80 15.14
N PRO A 37 0.47 -16.12 15.11
CA PRO A 37 -0.45 -16.76 16.05
C PRO A 37 0.00 -16.56 17.51
N GLU A 38 -0.96 -16.39 18.41
CA GLU A 38 -0.68 -16.30 19.85
C GLU A 38 -0.13 -17.62 20.41
N GLY A 39 0.83 -17.50 21.33
CA GLY A 39 1.47 -18.62 22.01
C GLY A 39 3.00 -18.62 21.90
N ASP A 40 3.64 -19.52 22.64
CA ASP A 40 5.10 -19.69 22.62
C ASP A 40 5.55 -20.66 21.53
N GLU A 41 4.66 -21.53 21.06
CA GLU A 41 4.87 -22.43 19.92
C GLU A 41 3.94 -22.08 18.75
N ILE A 42 4.54 -21.84 17.60
CA ILE A 42 3.84 -21.50 16.36
C ILE A 42 3.79 -22.71 15.45
N ASN A 43 2.59 -23.05 14.96
CA ASN A 43 2.44 -23.92 13.80
C ASN A 43 2.82 -23.15 12.53
N MET A 44 3.87 -23.60 11.84
CA MET A 44 4.42 -22.90 10.68
C MET A 44 3.41 -22.69 9.55
N CYS A 45 2.52 -23.66 9.28
CA CYS A 45 1.51 -23.52 8.23
C CYS A 45 0.54 -22.38 8.56
N LYS A 46 0.02 -22.36 9.79
CA LYS A 46 -0.90 -21.30 10.23
C LYS A 46 -0.26 -19.91 10.22
N ALA A 47 1.00 -19.81 10.65
CA ALA A 47 1.71 -18.54 10.64
C ALA A 47 1.95 -18.03 9.22
N MET A 48 2.34 -18.92 8.28
CA MET A 48 2.54 -18.53 6.89
C MET A 48 1.22 -18.09 6.24
N ASP A 49 0.11 -18.81 6.48
CA ASP A 49 -1.21 -18.43 5.96
C ASP A 49 -1.64 -17.04 6.46
N GLN A 50 -1.46 -16.77 7.76
CA GLN A 50 -1.79 -15.48 8.37
C GLN A 50 -0.91 -14.35 7.84
N LEU A 51 0.40 -14.58 7.72
CA LEU A 51 1.33 -13.61 7.16
C LEU A 51 1.01 -13.31 5.69
N PHE A 52 0.71 -14.34 4.90
CA PHE A 52 0.36 -14.18 3.50
C PHE A 52 -0.90 -13.34 3.32
N GLN A 53 -1.98 -13.65 4.05
CA GLN A 53 -3.21 -12.85 4.04
C GLN A 53 -2.96 -11.39 4.42
N ARG A 54 -2.14 -11.14 5.44
CA ARG A 54 -1.76 -9.79 5.85
C ARG A 54 -1.02 -9.05 4.76
N PHE A 55 -0.04 -9.68 4.11
CA PHE A 55 0.68 -9.06 3.00
C PHE A 55 -0.21 -8.81 1.78
N GLU A 56 -1.14 -9.71 1.47
CA GLU A 56 -2.15 -9.49 0.44
C GLU A 56 -3.04 -8.29 0.76
N ASN A 57 -3.58 -8.20 1.98
CA ASN A 57 -4.41 -7.09 2.42
C ASN A 57 -3.67 -5.75 2.35
N GLN A 58 -2.43 -5.71 2.85
CA GLN A 58 -1.58 -4.51 2.74
C GLN A 58 -1.26 -4.14 1.29
N GLY A 59 -1.05 -5.15 0.44
CA GLY A 59 -0.84 -4.96 -0.99
C GLY A 59 -2.07 -4.38 -1.68
N MET A 60 -3.26 -4.90 -1.36
CA MET A 60 -4.53 -4.41 -1.88
C MET A 60 -4.80 -2.97 -1.43
N GLU A 61 -4.66 -2.66 -0.14
CA GLU A 61 -4.87 -1.31 0.40
C GLU A 61 -3.91 -0.29 -0.24
N LYS A 62 -2.63 -0.64 -0.37
CA LYS A 62 -1.65 0.19 -1.09
C LYS A 62 -1.99 0.33 -2.57
N GLY A 63 -2.45 -0.73 -3.21
CA GLY A 63 -2.87 -0.71 -4.61
C GLY A 63 -4.08 0.19 -4.83
N GLU A 64 -5.07 0.11 -3.95
CA GLU A 64 -6.30 0.90 -3.99
C GLU A 64 -6.01 2.39 -3.78
N THR A 65 -5.21 2.74 -2.77
CA THR A 65 -4.79 4.13 -2.51
C THR A 65 -4.03 4.72 -3.70
N ILE A 66 -3.03 4.00 -4.23
CA ILE A 66 -2.28 4.45 -5.42
C ILE A 66 -3.20 4.57 -6.64
N GLY A 67 -4.12 3.62 -6.83
CA GLY A 67 -5.08 3.62 -7.92
C GLY A 67 -6.03 4.81 -7.85
N PHE A 68 -6.56 5.10 -6.66
CA PHE A 68 -7.43 6.24 -6.40
C PHE A 68 -6.72 7.57 -6.67
N GLU A 69 -5.50 7.76 -6.15
CA GLU A 69 -4.71 8.96 -6.37
C GLU A 69 -4.42 9.20 -7.86
N LYS A 70 -3.96 8.15 -8.57
CA LYS A 70 -3.69 8.23 -10.02
C LYS A 70 -4.95 8.51 -10.82
N GLY A 71 -6.06 7.84 -10.49
CA GLY A 71 -7.35 8.06 -11.15
C GLY A 71 -7.82 9.50 -10.99
N LYS A 72 -7.79 10.02 -9.75
CA LYS A 72 -8.17 11.40 -9.44
C LYS A 72 -7.29 12.41 -10.18
N LEU A 73 -5.98 12.20 -10.18
CA LEU A 73 -5.05 13.06 -10.89
C LEU A 73 -5.33 13.10 -12.40
N ASN A 74 -5.56 11.94 -13.02
CA ASN A 74 -5.90 11.87 -14.44
C ASN A 74 -7.21 12.59 -14.75
N SER A 75 -8.25 12.39 -13.94
CA SER A 75 -9.52 13.12 -14.09
C SER A 75 -9.35 14.62 -13.96
N LEU A 76 -8.55 15.09 -13.00
CA LEU A 76 -8.26 16.52 -12.83
C LEU A 76 -7.49 17.11 -14.01
N LYS A 77 -6.52 16.38 -14.55
CA LYS A 77 -5.79 16.81 -15.75
C LYS A 77 -6.71 17.00 -16.94
N GLU A 78 -7.62 16.05 -17.18
CA GLU A 78 -8.58 16.15 -18.28
C GLU A 78 -9.58 17.30 -18.06
N LEU A 79 -10.08 17.49 -16.83
CA LEU A 79 -10.95 18.64 -16.51
C LEU A 79 -10.24 19.98 -16.74
N LEU A 80 -8.98 20.10 -16.33
CA LEU A 80 -8.20 21.32 -16.55
C LEU A 80 -7.93 21.55 -18.03
N LYS A 81 -7.63 20.52 -18.82
CA LYS A 81 -7.50 20.63 -20.28
C LYS A 81 -8.80 21.09 -20.94
N VAL A 82 -9.94 20.54 -20.54
CA VAL A 82 -11.25 20.95 -21.07
C VAL A 82 -11.53 22.43 -20.73
N LYS A 83 -11.14 22.87 -19.54
CA LYS A 83 -11.43 24.24 -19.08
C LYS A 83 -10.47 25.30 -19.63
N LEU A 84 -9.17 25.01 -19.63
CA LEU A 84 -8.11 25.93 -20.03
C LEU A 84 -7.75 25.79 -21.53
N GLY A 85 -8.24 24.75 -22.20
CA GLY A 85 -7.95 24.41 -23.59
C GLY A 85 -6.63 23.65 -23.74
N THR A 86 -5.55 24.16 -23.15
CA THR A 86 -4.25 23.50 -23.09
C THR A 86 -3.72 23.50 -21.66
N LEU A 87 -2.84 22.54 -21.36
CA LEU A 87 -2.19 22.44 -20.06
C LEU A 87 -0.68 22.37 -20.29
N SER A 88 0.06 23.26 -19.63
CA SER A 88 1.51 23.35 -19.79
C SER A 88 2.21 22.12 -19.19
N SER A 89 3.24 21.65 -19.88
CA SER A 89 4.05 20.51 -19.40
C SER A 89 4.65 20.72 -17.99
N PRO A 90 5.11 21.94 -17.61
CA PRO A 90 5.54 22.21 -16.24
C PRO A 90 4.43 22.01 -15.21
N LEU A 91 3.22 22.49 -15.48
CA LEU A 91 2.08 22.36 -14.57
C LEU A 91 1.63 20.89 -14.45
N GLU A 92 1.63 20.13 -15.55
CA GLU A 92 1.34 18.69 -15.52
C GLU A 92 2.30 17.89 -14.63
N LYS A 93 3.59 18.28 -14.60
CA LYS A 93 4.61 17.66 -13.75
C LYS A 93 4.44 18.05 -12.28
N GLN A 94 4.02 19.28 -12.01
CA GLN A 94 3.74 19.70 -10.63
C GLN A 94 2.52 18.98 -10.07
N LEU A 95 1.44 18.85 -10.86
CA LEU A 95 0.25 18.08 -10.50
C LEU A 95 0.61 16.64 -10.10
N THR A 96 1.54 15.98 -10.82
CA THR A 96 1.97 14.60 -10.48
C THR A 96 2.72 14.47 -9.17
N ASN A 97 3.33 15.55 -8.70
CA ASN A 97 4.08 15.57 -7.45
C ASN A 97 3.27 16.17 -6.28
N THR A 98 2.00 16.51 -6.52
CA THR A 98 1.13 17.17 -5.54
C THR A 98 0.49 16.16 -4.59
N SER A 99 0.29 16.54 -3.33
CA SER A 99 -0.40 15.70 -2.35
C SER A 99 -1.89 15.53 -2.67
N LEU A 100 -2.48 14.40 -2.24
CA LEU A 100 -3.91 14.13 -2.41
C LEU A 100 -4.80 15.22 -1.82
N GLU A 101 -4.41 15.82 -0.68
CA GLU A 101 -5.12 16.93 -0.05
C GLU A 101 -5.22 18.16 -0.96
N LYS A 102 -4.10 18.56 -1.57
CA LYS A 102 -4.07 19.69 -2.51
C LYS A 102 -4.86 19.38 -3.78
N LEU A 103 -4.83 18.13 -4.27
CA LEU A 103 -5.69 17.68 -5.36
C LEU A 103 -7.19 17.74 -4.98
N ASN A 104 -7.55 17.46 -3.72
CA ASN A 104 -8.91 17.60 -3.24
C ASN A 104 -9.37 19.06 -3.27
N VAL A 105 -8.55 19.99 -2.77
CA VAL A 105 -8.84 21.43 -2.82
C VAL A 105 -8.98 21.93 -4.26
N LEU A 106 -8.12 21.46 -5.15
CA LEU A 106 -8.19 21.77 -6.58
C LEU A 106 -9.48 21.26 -7.21
N THR A 107 -9.92 20.05 -6.83
CA THR A 107 -11.18 19.46 -7.30
C THR A 107 -12.38 20.33 -6.90
N LEU A 108 -12.41 20.83 -5.66
CA LEU A 108 -13.50 21.67 -5.17
C LEU A 108 -13.55 23.04 -5.85
N ASN A 109 -12.38 23.59 -6.18
CA ASN A 109 -12.25 24.89 -6.83
C ASN A 109 -12.22 24.81 -8.36
N ILE A 110 -12.42 23.63 -8.96
CA ILE A 110 -12.25 23.41 -10.40
C ILE A 110 -13.11 24.37 -11.25
N PHE A 111 -14.31 24.73 -10.78
CA PHE A 111 -15.20 25.66 -11.45
C PHE A 111 -14.80 27.13 -11.33
N ASN A 112 -13.96 27.49 -10.36
CA ASN A 112 -13.50 28.87 -10.13
C ASN A 112 -12.18 29.20 -10.85
N ILE A 113 -11.46 28.20 -11.35
CA ILE A 113 -10.14 28.36 -12.00
C ILE A 113 -10.28 28.90 -13.43
N ASN A 114 -9.66 30.03 -13.75
CA ASN A 114 -9.72 30.57 -15.12
C ASN A 114 -8.37 30.63 -15.83
N SER A 115 -7.27 30.37 -15.09
CA SER A 115 -5.92 30.32 -15.64
C SER A 115 -5.08 29.24 -14.97
N GLU A 116 -3.95 28.90 -15.58
CA GLU A 116 -2.93 28.03 -14.97
C GLU A 116 -2.37 28.61 -13.66
N GLU A 117 -2.35 29.94 -13.53
CA GLU A 117 -1.86 30.62 -12.33
C GLU A 117 -2.76 30.35 -11.12
N ASP A 118 -4.07 30.22 -11.32
CA ASP A 118 -5.01 29.87 -10.25
C ASP A 118 -4.80 28.43 -9.78
N VAL A 119 -4.42 27.52 -10.68
CA VAL A 119 -4.03 26.15 -10.33
C VAL A 119 -2.75 26.17 -9.48
N LEU A 120 -1.76 26.96 -9.91
CA LEU A 120 -0.48 27.09 -9.19
C LEU A 120 -0.64 27.65 -7.77
N LYS A 121 -1.56 28.61 -7.56
CA LYS A 121 -1.86 29.15 -6.22
C LYS A 121 -2.43 28.12 -5.25
N ILE A 122 -3.09 27.08 -5.76
CA ILE A 122 -3.70 26.02 -4.93
C ILE A 122 -2.67 24.92 -4.62
N ILE A 123 -1.77 24.66 -5.56
CA ILE A 123 -0.81 23.55 -5.48
C ILE A 123 0.50 23.94 -4.78
N ASN A 124 0.91 25.22 -4.85
CA ASN A 124 2.05 25.72 -4.07
C ASN A 124 1.62 26.05 -2.65
#